data_AF-A0A953DGY6-F1
#
_entry.id   AF-A0A953DGY6-F1
#
_cell.length_a   1.000
_cell.length_b   1.000
_cell.length_c   1.000
_cell.angle_alpha   90.00
_cell.angle_beta   90.00
_cell.angle_gamma   90.00
#
_symmetry.space_group_name_H-M   'P 1'
#
loop_
_entity.id
_entity.type
_entity.pdbx_description
1 polymer ?
#
loop_
_entity_poly.entity_id
_entity_poly.type
_entity_poly.pdbx_seq_one_letter_code
_entity_poly.pdbx_strand_id
1 'polypeptide(L)'
;KEELLAPFYTPVPDSWEEQPLTPEIAEVAAGSFKVRQPPEIRGLGYVVKTLEAALWAFYHSTSFREGCLLVVNLGDDADSTGAVYGQLAGAFYGEEAIPAEWRAKLAKRELIESLADALYELAERILPES
;
A
#
# COMPACT_ATOMS: atom_id res chain seq x y z
N LYS A 1 -1.77 9.55 -7.56
CA LYS A 1 -2.69 8.43 -7.25
C LYS A 1 -3.29 7.80 -8.48
N GLU A 2 -3.86 8.60 -9.40
CA GLU A 2 -4.41 8.09 -10.67
C GLU A 2 -3.37 7.29 -11.47
N GLU A 3 -2.17 7.83 -11.64
CA GLU A 3 -1.04 7.15 -12.28
C GLU A 3 -0.65 5.83 -11.59
N LEU A 4 -0.40 5.87 -10.27
CA LEU A 4 -0.04 4.69 -9.47
C LEU A 4 -1.09 3.57 -9.53
N LEU A 5 -2.34 3.92 -9.79
CA LEU A 5 -3.46 2.98 -9.86
C LEU A 5 -3.88 2.72 -11.32
N ALA A 6 -3.12 3.18 -12.31
CA ALA A 6 -3.39 2.90 -13.71
C ALA A 6 -3.23 1.39 -13.99
N PRO A 7 -3.98 0.83 -14.96
CA PRO A 7 -3.85 -0.57 -15.33
C PRO A 7 -2.40 -0.93 -15.66
N PHE A 8 -1.87 -1.98 -15.02
CA PHE A 8 -0.49 -2.47 -15.22
C PHE A 8 0.60 -1.42 -14.98
N TYR A 9 0.37 -0.44 -14.11
CA TYR A 9 1.40 0.53 -13.72
C TYR A 9 2.71 -0.15 -13.32
N THR A 10 3.84 0.34 -13.85
CA THR A 10 5.19 -0.01 -13.43
C THR A 10 6.10 1.21 -13.58
N PRO A 11 6.97 1.51 -12.60
CA PRO A 11 7.99 2.53 -12.74
C PRO A 11 9.20 2.04 -13.55
N VAL A 12 9.32 0.73 -13.78
CA VAL A 12 10.41 0.11 -14.55
C VAL A 12 9.87 -0.30 -15.92
N PRO A 13 10.36 0.29 -17.02
CA PRO A 13 9.96 -0.09 -18.37
C PRO A 13 10.07 -1.61 -18.60
N ASP A 14 9.14 -2.16 -19.36
CA ASP A 14 9.14 -3.55 -19.84
C ASP A 14 9.13 -4.65 -18.75
N SER A 15 8.96 -4.29 -17.47
CA SER A 15 9.05 -5.23 -16.34
C SER A 15 8.06 -6.39 -16.43
N TRP A 16 6.85 -6.15 -16.93
CA TRP A 16 5.82 -7.19 -17.08
C TRP A 16 6.00 -8.05 -18.34
N GLU A 17 6.79 -7.60 -19.32
CA GLU A 17 7.15 -8.40 -20.48
C GLU A 17 8.27 -9.38 -20.11
N GLU A 18 9.27 -8.91 -19.38
CA GLU A 18 10.37 -9.74 -18.88
C GLU A 18 9.92 -10.71 -17.78
N GLN A 19 9.01 -10.27 -16.91
CA GLN A 19 8.48 -11.06 -15.79
C GLN A 19 6.95 -10.98 -15.78
N PRO A 20 6.28 -11.84 -16.56
CA PRO A 20 4.83 -11.87 -16.64
C PRO A 20 4.17 -12.12 -15.29
N LEU A 21 3.11 -11.36 -15.02
CA LEU A 21 2.29 -11.53 -13.82
C LEU A 21 1.52 -12.85 -13.87
N THR A 22 1.32 -13.48 -12.71
CA THR A 22 0.34 -14.58 -12.61
C THR A 22 -1.06 -14.05 -12.90
N PRO A 23 -2.00 -14.89 -13.40
CA PRO A 23 -3.34 -14.44 -13.76
C PRO A 23 -4.07 -13.69 -12.64
N GLU A 24 -3.89 -14.10 -11.39
CA GLU A 24 -4.53 -13.50 -10.22
C GLU A 24 -3.97 -12.10 -9.91
N ILE A 25 -2.65 -11.90 -10.05
CA ILE A 25 -2.03 -10.58 -9.87
C ILE A 25 -2.34 -9.69 -11.08
N ALA A 26 -2.39 -10.24 -12.30
CA ALA A 26 -2.78 -9.51 -13.50
C ALA A 26 -4.21 -8.96 -13.40
N GLU A 27 -5.13 -9.70 -12.79
CA GLU A 27 -6.49 -9.22 -12.52
C GLU A 27 -6.50 -8.01 -11.56
N VAL A 28 -5.69 -8.06 -10.50
CA VAL A 28 -5.52 -6.93 -9.58
C VAL A 28 -4.87 -5.75 -10.30
N ALA A 29 -3.80 -5.98 -11.06
CA ALA A 29 -3.09 -4.96 -11.83
C ALA A 29 -3.97 -4.31 -12.90
N ALA A 30 -4.92 -5.05 -13.48
CA ALA A 30 -5.92 -4.52 -14.41
C ALA A 30 -6.98 -3.63 -13.72
N GLY A 31 -7.07 -3.65 -12.39
CA GLY A 31 -7.91 -2.75 -11.61
C GLY A 31 -9.15 -3.39 -10.98
N SER A 32 -9.14 -4.71 -10.68
CA SER A 32 -10.28 -5.38 -10.01
C SER A 32 -10.71 -4.67 -8.71
N PHE A 33 -9.76 -4.12 -7.96
CA PHE A 33 -9.98 -3.35 -6.73
C PHE A 33 -10.77 -2.05 -6.92
N LYS A 34 -10.96 -1.58 -8.16
CA LYS A 34 -11.78 -0.39 -8.48
C LYS A 34 -13.26 -0.72 -8.66
N VAL A 35 -13.56 -1.96 -9.03
CA VAL A 35 -14.92 -2.39 -9.41
C VAL A 35 -15.55 -3.31 -8.38
N ARG A 36 -14.76 -4.18 -7.75
CA ARG A 36 -15.22 -5.09 -6.69
C ARG A 36 -15.50 -4.33 -5.40
N GLN A 37 -16.48 -4.81 -4.64
CA GLN A 37 -16.85 -4.29 -3.33
C GLN A 37 -16.93 -5.43 -2.31
N PRO A 38 -16.86 -5.16 -1.00
CA PRO A 38 -17.19 -6.15 0.01
C PRO A 38 -18.60 -6.72 -0.23
N PRO A 39 -18.81 -8.05 -0.07
CA PRO A 39 -17.88 -9.02 0.51
C PRO A 39 -16.99 -9.73 -0.52
N GLU A 40 -16.83 -9.26 -1.76
CA GLU A 40 -15.87 -9.86 -2.72
C GLU A 40 -14.43 -9.45 -2.39
N ILE A 41 -14.25 -8.22 -1.90
CA ILE A 41 -13.02 -7.72 -1.30
C ILE A 41 -12.91 -8.28 0.12
N ARG A 42 -11.84 -9.03 0.40
CA ARG A 42 -11.52 -9.60 1.72
C ARG A 42 -10.01 -9.70 1.92
N GLY A 43 -9.53 -9.50 3.14
CA GLY A 43 -8.17 -9.91 3.54
C GLY A 43 -8.22 -11.31 4.12
N LEU A 44 -7.65 -12.32 3.47
CA LEU A 44 -7.78 -13.73 3.89
C LEU A 44 -6.43 -14.43 4.15
N GLY A 45 -5.37 -13.70 4.51
CA GLY A 45 -4.02 -14.28 4.64
C GLY A 45 -3.39 -14.73 3.32
N TYR A 46 -4.11 -14.61 2.21
CA TYR A 46 -3.62 -14.89 0.87
C TYR A 46 -3.14 -13.59 0.22
N VAL A 47 -1.86 -13.55 -0.17
CA VAL A 47 -1.17 -12.34 -0.64
C VAL A 47 -1.92 -11.56 -1.73
N VAL A 48 -2.54 -12.24 -2.70
CA VAL A 48 -3.32 -11.56 -3.76
C VAL A 48 -4.50 -10.80 -3.18
N LYS A 49 -5.21 -11.41 -2.22
CA LYS A 49 -6.40 -10.83 -1.59
C LYS A 49 -6.05 -9.71 -0.64
N THR A 50 -4.95 -9.85 0.11
CA THR A 50 -4.38 -8.77 0.92
C THR A 50 -4.00 -7.56 0.06
N LEU A 51 -3.33 -7.78 -1.08
CA LEU A 51 -2.98 -6.71 -2.01
C LEU A 51 -4.21 -6.04 -2.62
N GLU A 52 -5.18 -6.83 -3.10
CA GLU A 52 -6.43 -6.33 -3.69
C GLU A 52 -7.22 -5.47 -2.69
N ALA A 53 -7.33 -5.91 -1.43
CA ALA A 53 -8.02 -5.18 -0.37
C ALA A 53 -7.30 -3.88 0.03
N ALA A 54 -5.97 -3.90 0.11
CA ALA A 54 -5.18 -2.69 0.37
C ALA A 54 -5.33 -1.65 -0.75
N LEU A 55 -5.27 -2.09 -2.02
CA LEU A 55 -5.49 -1.22 -3.19
C LEU A 55 -6.94 -0.72 -3.26
N TRP A 56 -7.92 -1.54 -2.86
CA TRP A 56 -9.33 -1.14 -2.81
C TRP A 56 -9.53 0.02 -1.83
N ALA A 57 -9.04 -0.10 -0.59
CA ALA A 57 -9.16 0.97 0.39
C ALA A 57 -8.32 2.19 0.03
N PHE A 58 -7.15 1.98 -0.59
CA PHE A 58 -6.39 3.09 -1.13
C PHE A 58 -7.23 3.79 -2.20
N TYR A 59 -7.71 3.14 -3.25
CA TYR A 59 -8.52 3.75 -4.30
C TYR A 59 -9.77 4.50 -3.77
N HIS A 60 -10.51 3.90 -2.84
CA HIS A 60 -11.78 4.43 -2.31
C HIS A 60 -11.63 5.44 -1.17
N SER A 61 -10.42 5.85 -0.81
CA SER A 61 -10.18 6.87 0.21
C SER A 61 -9.48 8.09 -0.35
N THR A 62 -9.62 9.21 0.36
CA THR A 62 -8.95 10.48 0.06
C THR A 62 -7.89 10.84 1.10
N SER A 63 -7.84 10.13 2.23
CA SER A 63 -6.86 10.33 3.30
C SER A 63 -6.34 9.01 3.88
N PHE A 64 -5.18 9.05 4.53
CA PHE A 64 -4.62 7.90 5.26
C PHE A 64 -5.61 7.37 6.29
N ARG A 65 -6.26 8.26 7.06
CA ARG A 65 -7.23 7.89 8.09
C ARG A 65 -8.41 7.13 7.51
N GLU A 66 -9.02 7.67 6.46
CA GLU A 66 -10.18 7.08 5.82
C GLU A 66 -9.87 5.69 5.26
N GLY A 67 -8.79 5.53 4.50
CA GLY A 67 -8.47 4.22 3.93
C GLY A 67 -8.00 3.20 4.96
N CYS A 68 -7.29 3.63 6.01
CA CYS A 68 -6.94 2.74 7.12
C CYS A 68 -8.19 2.20 7.80
N LEU A 69 -9.18 3.08 8.06
CA LEU A 69 -10.48 2.67 8.61
C LEU A 69 -11.24 1.75 7.65
N LEU A 70 -11.19 1.99 6.33
CA LEU A 70 -11.82 1.09 5.36
C LEU A 70 -11.22 -0.33 5.45
N VAL A 71 -9.89 -0.46 5.45
CA VAL A 71 -9.23 -1.77 5.48
C VAL A 71 -9.45 -2.51 6.78
N VAL A 72 -9.33 -1.86 7.94
CA VAL A 72 -9.50 -2.58 9.23
C VAL A 72 -10.94 -3.03 9.45
N ASN A 73 -11.92 -2.33 8.87
CA ASN A 73 -13.33 -2.70 8.95
C ASN A 73 -13.74 -3.79 7.94
N LEU A 74 -12.86 -4.21 7.02
CA LEU A 74 -13.11 -5.40 6.19
C LEU A 74 -13.15 -6.69 7.02
N GLY A 75 -12.54 -6.70 8.20
CA GLY A 75 -12.44 -7.88 9.05
C GLY A 75 -11.41 -8.90 8.56
N ASP A 76 -11.51 -10.13 9.08
CA ASP A 76 -10.62 -11.26 8.79
C ASP A 76 -9.13 -10.96 9.10
N ASP A 77 -8.30 -10.75 8.08
CA ASP A 77 -6.85 -10.47 8.18
C ASP A 77 -6.55 -8.96 8.07
N ALA A 78 -7.09 -8.22 9.04
CA ALA A 78 -7.01 -6.76 9.09
C ALA A 78 -5.60 -6.23 9.38
N ASP A 79 -4.76 -6.99 10.09
CA ASP A 79 -3.38 -6.63 10.42
C ASP A 79 -2.48 -6.69 9.18
N SER A 80 -2.50 -7.79 8.43
CA SER A 80 -1.68 -7.89 7.21
C SER A 80 -2.14 -6.90 6.15
N THR A 81 -3.46 -6.78 5.96
CA THR A 81 -4.02 -5.84 4.98
C THR A 81 -3.78 -4.39 5.39
N GLY A 82 -3.90 -4.09 6.69
CA GLY A 82 -3.58 -2.78 7.27
C GLY A 82 -2.11 -2.41 7.09
N ALA A 83 -1.20 -3.36 7.25
CA ALA A 83 0.23 -3.14 7.03
C ALA A 83 0.57 -2.83 5.56
N VAL A 84 -0.01 -3.57 4.60
CA VAL A 84 0.18 -3.31 3.16
C VAL A 84 -0.44 -1.97 2.76
N TYR A 85 -1.66 -1.67 3.22
CA TYR A 85 -2.28 -0.35 3.03
C TYR A 85 -1.40 0.76 3.61
N GLY A 86 -0.89 0.58 4.83
CA GLY A 86 -0.07 1.57 5.53
C GLY A 86 1.20 1.92 4.78
N GLN A 87 1.85 0.96 4.12
CA GLN A 87 3.01 1.20 3.26
C GLN A 87 2.63 2.06 2.04
N LEU A 88 1.59 1.68 1.31
CA LEU A 88 1.12 2.39 0.11
C LEU A 88 0.65 3.82 0.43
N ALA A 89 -0.24 3.93 1.43
CA ALA A 89 -0.82 5.19 1.82
C ALA A 89 0.19 6.09 2.54
N GLY A 90 1.08 5.53 3.35
CA GLY A 90 2.14 6.28 4.02
C GLY A 90 3.14 6.88 3.03
N ALA A 91 3.56 6.09 2.03
CA ALA A 91 4.43 6.59 0.97
C ALA A 91 3.75 7.68 0.11
N PHE A 92 2.45 7.57 -0.13
CA PHE A 92 1.71 8.53 -0.97
C PHE A 92 1.31 9.82 -0.23
N TYR A 93 0.80 9.70 1.00
CA TYR A 93 0.28 10.85 1.77
C TYR A 93 1.34 11.49 2.68
N GLY A 94 2.45 10.80 2.93
CA GLY A 94 3.49 11.23 3.86
C GLY A 94 3.15 10.92 5.32
N GLU A 95 4.18 10.91 6.17
CA GLU A 95 4.06 10.60 7.60
C GLU A 95 3.10 11.56 8.33
N GLU A 96 3.14 12.84 7.99
CA GLU A 96 2.31 13.88 8.62
C GLU A 96 0.80 13.71 8.35
N ALA A 97 0.43 12.95 7.31
CA ALA A 97 -0.96 12.60 7.07
C ALA A 97 -1.49 11.48 7.98
N ILE A 98 -0.60 10.76 8.69
CA ILE A 98 -0.99 9.77 9.69
C ILE A 98 -1.48 10.51 10.94
N PRO A 99 -2.70 10.24 11.43
CA PRO A 99 -3.25 10.91 12.61
C PRO A 99 -2.26 10.90 13.77
N ALA A 100 -1.97 12.08 14.33
CA ALA A 100 -0.98 12.24 15.38
C ALA A 100 -1.31 11.38 16.61
N GLU A 101 -2.61 11.20 16.92
CA GLU A 101 -3.08 10.36 18.00
C GLU A 101 -2.83 8.86 17.78
N TRP A 102 -2.62 8.43 16.52
CA TRP A 102 -2.23 7.07 16.18
C TRP A 102 -0.72 6.92 16.25
N ARG A 103 0.05 7.87 15.67
CA ARG A 103 1.52 7.90 15.79
C ARG A 103 1.98 7.89 17.24
N ALA A 104 1.33 8.68 18.10
CA ALA A 104 1.65 8.75 19.53
C ALA A 104 1.43 7.44 20.31
N LYS A 105 0.69 6.48 19.75
CA LYS A 105 0.43 5.16 20.36
C LYS A 105 1.27 4.04 19.74
N LEU A 106 2.04 4.33 18.70
CA LEU A 106 2.83 3.34 17.99
C LEU A 106 3.97 2.83 18.89
N ALA A 107 4.00 1.52 19.13
CA ALA A 107 5.10 0.91 19.85
C ALA A 107 6.40 1.03 19.05
N LYS A 108 7.48 1.42 19.72
CA LYS A 108 8.82 1.61 19.11
C LYS A 108 8.84 2.65 17.99
N ARG A 109 8.00 3.68 18.08
CA ARG A 109 7.92 4.78 17.11
C ARG A 109 9.31 5.34 16.75
N GLU A 110 10.10 5.72 17.75
CA GLU A 110 11.40 6.35 17.55
C GLU A 110 12.38 5.43 16.82
N LEU A 111 12.31 4.12 17.08
CA LEU A 111 13.12 3.14 16.36
C LEU A 111 12.70 3.04 14.89
N ILE A 112 11.39 2.98 14.62
CA ILE A 112 10.87 2.89 13.25
C ILE A 112 11.25 4.12 12.44
N GLU A 113 11.08 5.32 13.01
CA GLU A 113 11.47 6.59 12.39
C GLU A 113 12.98 6.60 12.10
N SER A 114 13.83 6.26 13.08
CA SER A 114 15.28 6.23 12.88
C SER A 114 15.74 5.25 11.79
N LEU A 115 15.03 4.13 11.63
CA LEU A 115 15.32 3.15 10.57
C LEU A 115 14.88 3.66 9.20
N ALA A 116 13.73 4.34 9.11
CA ALA A 116 13.27 4.96 7.89
C ALA A 116 14.25 6.04 7.41
N ASP A 117 14.70 6.91 8.33
CA ASP A 117 15.69 7.95 8.03
C ASP A 117 17.02 7.35 7.56
N ALA A 118 17.54 6.33 8.26
CA ALA A 118 18.79 5.67 7.89
C ALA A 118 18.72 4.97 6.51
N LEU A 119 17.57 4.36 6.18
CA LEU A 119 17.34 3.76 4.86
C LEU A 119 17.29 4.83 3.76
N TYR A 120 16.64 5.95 4.03
CA TYR A 120 16.57 7.08 3.11
C TYR A 120 17.97 7.68 2.85
N GLU A 121 18.74 7.96 3.90
CA GLU A 121 20.12 8.44 3.79
C GLU A 121 21.04 7.46 3.03
N LEU A 122 20.85 6.16 3.23
CA LEU A 122 21.60 5.14 2.50
C LEU A 122 21.24 5.14 1.01
N ALA A 123 19.96 5.28 0.66
CA ALA A 123 19.50 5.34 -0.72
C ALA A 123 20.11 6.54 -1.46
N GLU A 124 20.10 7.72 -0.85
CA GLU A 124 20.72 8.95 -1.39
C GLU A 124 22.22 8.79 -1.66
N ARG A 125 22.92 8.00 -0.84
CA ARG A 125 24.36 7.72 -1.03
C ARG A 125 24.66 6.75 -2.17
N ILE A 126 23.75 5.80 -2.43
CA ILE A 126 23.92 4.76 -3.46
C ILE A 126 23.48 5.28 -4.83
N LEU A 127 22.47 6.15 -4.85
CA LEU A 127 21.92 6.79 -6.04
C LEU A 127 22.17 8.31 -5.97
N PRO A 128 23.42 8.79 -6.00
CA PRO A 128 23.64 10.23 -6.10
C PRO A 128 22.99 10.70 -7.40
N GLU A 129 22.03 11.64 -7.28
CA GLU A 129 21.32 12.20 -8.43
C GLU A 129 22.32 12.53 -9.56
N SER A 130 22.03 12.02 -10.77
CA SER A 130 22.82 12.26 -11.98
C SER A 130 22.57 13.65 -12.56
#